data_AF-A0A1L9QN79-F1
#
_entry.id   AF-A0A1L9QN79-F1
#
_cell.length_a   1.000
_cell.length_b   1.000
_cell.length_c   1.000
_cell.angle_alpha   90.00
_cell.angle_beta   90.00
_cell.angle_gamma   90.00
#
_symmetry.space_group_name_H-M   'P 1'
#
loop_
_entity.id
_entity.type
_entity.pdbx_description
1 polymer ?
#
loop_
_entity_poly.entity_id
_entity_poly.type
_entity_poly.pdbx_seq_one_letter_code
_entity_poly.pdbx_strand_id
1 'polypeptide(L)'
;MSQYLKPVEWVGSSLEDLKEFPEEVRQAVGYALYLAQCGEKHPSAKPLKGFKGAGVLEVVEDFDTDTYRAVYTLKLAGVVYVLHAFQKKSHKGIATPKQDIELIEARLKRAKEHYSENYTN
;
A
#
# COMPACT_ATOMS: atom_id res chain seq x y z
N MET A 1 -8.20 18.76 -14.03
CA MET A 1 -7.36 18.03 -13.03
C MET A 1 -7.56 18.73 -11.70
N SER A 2 -7.95 18.02 -10.64
CA SER A 2 -8.10 18.65 -9.32
C SER A 2 -6.73 19.12 -8.84
N GLN A 3 -6.61 20.39 -8.46
CA GLN A 3 -5.36 21.06 -8.13
C GLN A 3 -4.74 20.59 -6.78
N TYR A 4 -5.32 19.58 -6.14
CA TYR A 4 -4.92 19.08 -4.83
C TYR A 4 -4.65 17.57 -4.90
N LEU A 5 -3.45 17.17 -4.49
CA LEU A 5 -3.09 15.77 -4.29
C LEU A 5 -3.94 15.18 -3.18
N LYS A 6 -4.48 13.98 -3.37
CA LYS A 6 -5.14 13.26 -2.28
C LYS A 6 -4.12 13.05 -1.14
N PRO A 7 -4.48 13.26 0.14
CA PRO A 7 -3.59 12.92 1.25
C PRO A 7 -3.22 11.43 1.25
N VAL A 8 -2.06 11.14 1.85
CA VAL A 8 -1.62 9.77 2.16
C VAL A 8 -1.72 9.57 3.65
N GLU A 9 -2.47 8.56 4.05
CA GLU A 9 -2.62 8.13 5.44
C GLU A 9 -1.87 6.81 5.66
N TRP A 10 -0.99 6.81 6.65
CA TRP A 10 -0.18 5.65 7.00
C TRP A 10 -0.83 4.89 8.15
N VAL A 11 -1.10 3.60 7.95
CA VAL A 11 -1.75 2.78 8.98
C VAL A 11 -0.72 1.93 9.72
N GLY A 12 -0.75 2.00 11.06
CA GLY A 12 0.17 1.24 11.89
C GLY A 12 1.62 1.64 11.64
N SER A 13 2.52 0.66 11.50
CA SER A 13 3.96 0.86 11.25
C SER A 13 4.32 1.06 9.79
N SER A 14 3.34 1.18 8.88
CA SER A 14 3.61 1.09 7.43
C SER A 14 4.58 2.16 6.90
N LEU A 15 4.65 3.33 7.54
CA LEU A 15 5.61 4.37 7.17
C LEU A 15 7.02 4.03 7.66
N GLU A 16 7.12 3.56 8.90
CA GLU A 16 8.37 3.15 9.53
C GLU A 16 8.97 1.97 8.76
N ASP A 17 8.16 0.96 8.46
CA ASP A 17 8.56 -0.22 7.69
C ASP A 17 9.05 0.18 6.28
N LEU A 18 8.38 1.14 5.61
CA LEU A 18 8.82 1.64 4.31
C LEU A 18 10.15 2.40 4.40
N LYS A 19 10.39 3.15 5.48
CA LYS A 19 11.62 3.93 5.65
C LYS A 19 12.86 3.04 5.79
N GLU A 20 12.69 1.80 6.24
CA GLU A 20 13.74 0.78 6.35
C GLU A 20 14.12 0.15 5.00
N PHE A 21 13.35 0.40 3.94
CA PHE A 21 13.66 -0.14 2.61
C PHE A 21 14.90 0.53 1.98
N PRO A 22 15.58 -0.16 1.05
CA PRO A 22 16.59 0.45 0.19
C PRO A 22 16.05 1.70 -0.51
N GLU A 23 16.93 2.67 -0.78
CA GLU A 23 16.52 3.98 -1.29
C GLU A 23 15.75 3.87 -2.61
N GLU A 24 16.22 3.04 -3.53
CA GLU A 24 15.63 2.78 -4.84
C GLU A 24 14.21 2.23 -4.71
N VAL A 25 14.00 1.33 -3.75
CA VAL A 25 12.68 0.75 -3.46
C VAL A 25 11.75 1.83 -2.91
N ARG A 26 12.22 2.69 -1.99
CA ARG A 26 11.42 3.80 -1.46
C ARG A 26 11.04 4.79 -2.56
N GLN A 27 11.95 5.08 -3.49
CA GLN A 27 11.68 5.97 -4.62
C GLN A 27 10.59 5.39 -5.54
N ALA A 28 10.69 4.10 -5.88
CA ALA A 28 9.69 3.41 -6.69
C ALA A 28 8.31 3.38 -6.03
N VAL A 29 8.25 3.02 -4.74
CA VAL A 29 6.99 3.03 -3.96
C VAL A 29 6.44 4.45 -3.84
N GLY A 30 7.30 5.43 -3.53
CA GLY A 30 6.90 6.83 -3.40
C GLY A 30 6.31 7.40 -4.70
N TYR A 31 6.92 7.09 -5.84
CA TYR A 31 6.37 7.49 -7.14
C TYR A 31 5.02 6.83 -7.44
N ALA A 32 4.87 5.54 -7.10
CA ALA A 32 3.60 4.86 -7.27
C ALA A 32 2.49 5.44 -6.37
N LEU A 33 2.81 5.83 -5.13
CA LEU A 33 1.88 6.53 -4.24
C LEU A 33 1.55 7.92 -4.77
N TYR A 34 2.52 8.68 -5.27
CA TYR A 34 2.29 9.98 -5.89
C TYR A 34 1.30 9.90 -7.05
N LEU A 35 1.47 8.94 -7.97
CA LEU A 35 0.51 8.72 -9.06
C LEU A 35 -0.89 8.40 -8.50
N ALA A 36 -0.96 7.58 -7.44
CA ALA A 36 -2.23 7.27 -6.79
C ALA A 36 -2.89 8.51 -6.16
N GLN A 37 -2.10 9.43 -5.59
CA GLN A 37 -2.58 10.73 -5.09
C GLN A 37 -3.15 11.61 -6.20
N CYS A 38 -2.55 11.58 -7.39
CA CYS A 38 -3.05 12.23 -8.60
C CYS A 38 -4.33 11.58 -9.17
N GLY A 39 -4.73 10.42 -8.63
CA GLY A 39 -5.83 9.61 -9.19
C GLY A 39 -5.44 8.76 -10.39
N GLU A 40 -4.14 8.67 -10.67
CA GLU A 40 -3.57 7.76 -11.65
C GLU A 40 -3.20 6.42 -11.02
N LYS A 41 -2.76 5.48 -11.86
CA LYS A 41 -2.34 4.16 -11.42
C LYS A 41 -0.97 3.85 -11.97
N HIS A 42 -0.01 3.58 -11.09
CA HIS A 42 1.31 3.14 -11.49
C HIS A 42 1.23 1.81 -12.27
N PRO A 43 1.99 1.62 -13.36
CA PRO A 43 1.97 0.38 -14.15
C PRO A 43 2.26 -0.88 -13.32
N SER A 44 3.19 -0.78 -12.36
CA SER A 44 3.53 -1.88 -11.44
C SER A 44 2.52 -2.12 -10.32
N ALA A 45 1.53 -1.24 -10.14
CA ALA A 45 0.50 -1.43 -9.12
C ALA A 45 -0.52 -2.49 -9.58
N LYS A 46 -0.61 -3.57 -8.84
CA LYS A 46 -1.49 -4.71 -9.16
C LYS A 46 -2.41 -5.07 -8.00
N PRO A 47 -3.59 -5.66 -8.25
CA PRO A 47 -4.43 -6.17 -7.18
C PRO A 47 -3.67 -7.17 -6.30
N LEU A 48 -3.80 -7.03 -4.98
CA LEU A 48 -3.18 -7.96 -4.04
C LEU A 48 -3.80 -9.35 -4.19
N LYS A 49 -2.98 -10.33 -4.59
CA LYS A 49 -3.45 -11.71 -4.78
C LYS A 49 -3.77 -12.38 -3.44
N GLY A 50 -4.87 -13.13 -3.39
CA GLY A 50 -5.29 -13.89 -2.21
C GLY A 50 -6.02 -13.08 -1.14
N PHE A 51 -6.24 -11.77 -1.36
CA PHE A 51 -6.96 -10.91 -0.43
C PHE A 51 -8.46 -10.86 -0.76
N LYS A 52 -9.31 -11.17 0.22
CA LYS A 52 -10.77 -11.10 0.08
C LYS A 52 -11.25 -9.67 0.31
N GLY A 53 -10.90 -8.78 -0.61
CA GLY A 53 -11.30 -7.38 -0.55
C GLY A 53 -10.91 -6.68 -1.83
N ALA A 54 -11.89 -6.46 -2.70
CA ALA A 54 -11.64 -5.70 -3.93
C ALA A 54 -11.04 -4.33 -3.56
N GLY A 55 -10.12 -3.82 -4.40
CA GLY A 55 -9.59 -2.45 -4.28
C GLY A 55 -8.35 -2.27 -3.40
N VAL A 56 -7.77 -3.35 -2.87
CA VAL A 56 -6.41 -3.33 -2.30
C VAL A 56 -5.39 -3.62 -3.41
N LEU A 57 -4.43 -2.71 -3.55
CA LEU A 57 -3.35 -2.77 -4.53
C LEU A 57 -2.02 -2.98 -3.83
N GLU A 58 -1.07 -3.59 -4.54
CA GLU A 58 0.33 -3.69 -4.13
C GLU A 58 1.24 -3.11 -5.21
N VAL A 59 2.25 -2.36 -4.78
CA VAL A 59 3.48 -2.11 -5.54
C VAL A 59 4.45 -3.22 -5.17
N VAL A 60 5.09 -3.81 -6.17
CA VAL A 60 6.10 -4.85 -5.98
C VAL A 60 7.37 -4.40 -6.68
N GLU A 61 8.45 -4.35 -5.93
CA GLU A 61 9.76 -3.89 -6.39
C GLU A 61 10.81 -4.90 -5.95
N ASP A 62 11.66 -5.36 -6.88
CA ASP A 62 12.76 -6.26 -6.59
C ASP A 62 14.07 -5.47 -6.48
N PHE A 63 14.87 -5.73 -5.46
CA PHE A 63 16.16 -5.08 -5.25
C PHE A 63 17.20 -6.07 -4.74
N ASP A 64 18.35 -6.12 -5.43
CA ASP A 64 19.42 -7.11 -5.25
C ASP A 64 18.91 -8.55 -5.41
N THR A 65 18.42 -9.16 -4.34
CA THR A 65 17.80 -10.49 -4.36
C THR A 65 16.40 -10.50 -3.72
N ASP A 66 16.00 -9.41 -3.08
CA ASP A 66 14.82 -9.32 -2.24
C ASP A 66 13.65 -8.70 -2.98
N THR A 67 12.43 -9.17 -2.66
CA THR A 67 11.19 -8.57 -3.18
C THR A 67 10.53 -7.76 -2.07
N TYR A 68 10.34 -6.48 -2.33
CA TYR A 68 9.66 -5.54 -1.44
C TYR A 68 8.24 -5.28 -1.93
N ARG A 69 7.32 -5.10 -0.99
CA ARG A 69 5.91 -4.83 -1.28
C ARG A 69 5.38 -3.71 -0.44
N ALA A 70 4.65 -2.79 -1.08
CA ALA A 70 3.87 -1.76 -0.41
C ALA A 70 2.40 -1.92 -0.80
N VAL A 71 1.53 -2.08 0.18
CA VAL A 71 0.11 -2.37 0.02
C VAL A 71 -0.71 -1.16 0.40
N TYR A 72 -1.63 -0.74 -0.48
CA TYR A 72 -2.45 0.45 -0.29
C TYR A 72 -3.87 0.26 -0.85
N THR A 73 -4.80 1.12 -0.44
CA THR A 73 -6.18 1.11 -0.94
C THR A 73 -6.62 2.49 -1.41
N LEU A 74 -7.40 2.50 -2.49
CA LEU A 74 -8.00 3.71 -3.09
C LEU A 74 -9.53 3.73 -2.98
N LYS A 75 -10.12 2.76 -2.28
CA LYS A 75 -11.58 2.68 -2.13
C LYS A 75 -12.18 3.74 -1.22
N LEU A 76 -11.37 4.33 -0.37
CA LEU A 76 -11.75 5.41 0.54
C LEU A 76 -11.52 6.70 -0.24
N ALA A 77 -12.62 7.29 -0.74
CA ALA A 77 -12.55 8.33 -1.75
C ALA A 77 -11.80 9.56 -1.24
N GLY A 78 -10.96 10.15 -2.10
CA GLY A 78 -10.22 11.35 -1.74
C GLY A 78 -8.98 11.15 -0.87
N VAL A 79 -8.60 9.92 -0.49
CA VAL A 79 -7.42 9.65 0.33
C VAL A 79 -6.77 8.31 -0.04
N VAL A 80 -5.45 8.23 0.04
CA VAL A 80 -4.67 7.01 -0.19
C VAL A 80 -4.25 6.44 1.16
N TYR A 81 -4.75 5.25 1.52
CA TYR A 81 -4.29 4.58 2.74
C TYR A 81 -3.21 3.56 2.42
N VAL A 82 -2.03 3.70 3.02
CA VAL A 82 -0.98 2.69 3.00
C VAL A 82 -1.20 1.76 4.19
N LEU A 83 -1.42 0.49 3.89
CA LEU A 83 -1.79 -0.53 4.87
C LEU A 83 -0.57 -1.30 5.36
N HIS A 84 0.38 -1.61 4.50
CA HIS A 84 1.53 -2.42 4.90
C HIS A 84 2.71 -2.18 3.96
N ALA A 85 3.92 -2.27 4.49
CA ALA A 85 5.14 -2.31 3.71
C ALA A 85 6.01 -3.41 4.30
N PHE A 86 6.44 -4.38 3.48
CA PHE A 86 7.28 -5.48 3.95
C PHE A 86 8.22 -6.02 2.87
N GLN A 87 9.35 -6.56 3.32
CA GLN A 87 10.23 -7.40 2.51
C GLN A 87 9.75 -8.85 2.57
N LYS A 88 9.54 -9.46 1.40
CA LYS A 88 9.21 -10.88 1.29
C LYS A 88 10.46 -11.72 1.48
N LYS A 89 10.57 -12.39 2.63
CA LYS A 89 11.74 -13.20 3.04
C LYS A 89 11.92 -14.54 2.29
N SER A 90 10.98 -14.95 1.43
CA SER A 90 11.05 -16.24 0.72
C SER A 90 10.91 -16.04 -0.79
N HIS A 91 11.88 -16.54 -1.54
CA HIS A 91 11.80 -16.61 -3.01
C HIS A 91 10.78 -17.65 -3.51
N LYS A 92 10.34 -18.58 -2.65
CA LYS A 92 9.35 -19.61 -3.00
C LYS A 92 7.93 -19.12 -2.70
N GLY A 93 7.07 -19.14 -3.71
CA GLY A 93 5.64 -18.84 -3.63
C GLY A 93 5.27 -17.42 -4.09
N ILE A 94 4.25 -17.32 -4.95
CA ILE A 94 3.74 -16.02 -5.45
C ILE A 94 2.84 -15.34 -4.40
N ALA A 95 2.23 -16.15 -3.53
CA ALA A 95 1.27 -15.71 -2.53
C ALA A 95 1.92 -14.91 -1.40
N THR A 96 1.21 -13.89 -0.95
CA THR A 96 1.52 -13.16 0.29
C THR A 96 1.28 -14.08 1.49
N PRO A 97 2.20 -14.14 2.48
CA PRO A 97 2.02 -14.96 3.67
C PRO A 97 0.71 -14.68 4.40
N LYS A 98 0.13 -15.70 5.04
CA LYS A 98 -1.16 -15.57 5.74
C LYS A 98 -1.15 -14.47 6.81
N GLN A 99 -0.05 -14.35 7.55
CA GLN A 99 0.12 -13.33 8.58
C GLN A 99 0.07 -11.90 8.01
N ASP A 100 0.71 -11.67 6.86
CA ASP A 100 0.64 -10.37 6.17
C ASP A 100 -0.78 -10.09 5.68
N ILE A 101 -1.49 -11.10 5.16
CA ILE A 101 -2.90 -10.95 4.77
C ILE A 101 -3.78 -10.57 5.96
N GLU A 102 -3.67 -11.28 7.08
CA GLU A 102 -4.42 -10.99 8.31
C GLU A 102 -4.12 -9.58 8.85
N LEU A 103 -2.85 -9.15 8.78
CA LEU A 103 -2.45 -7.80 9.18
C LEU A 103 -3.05 -6.73 8.25
N ILE A 104 -3.05 -6.96 6.93
CA ILE A 104 -3.65 -6.05 5.95
C ILE A 104 -5.18 -5.96 6.18
N GLU A 105 -5.86 -7.06 6.50
CA GLU A 105 -7.29 -7.04 6.83
C GLU A 105 -7.58 -6.18 8.07
N ALA A 106 -6.81 -6.38 9.14
CA ALA A 106 -6.94 -5.60 10.37
C ALA A 106 -6.67 -4.10 10.14
N ARG A 107 -5.62 -3.77 9.39
CA ARG A 107 -5.28 -2.37 9.07
C ARG A 107 -6.28 -1.73 8.11
N LEU A 108 -6.87 -2.49 7.18
CA LEU A 108 -7.95 -2.01 6.33
C LEU A 108 -9.20 -1.67 7.15
N LYS A 109 -9.52 -2.45 8.19
CA LYS A 109 -10.62 -2.11 9.11
C LYS A 109 -10.35 -0.77 9.81
N ARG A 110 -9.14 -0.59 10.36
CA ARG A 110 -8.72 0.67 10.99
C ARG A 110 -8.75 1.87 10.02
N ALA A 111 -8.35 1.67 8.77
CA ALA A 111 -8.43 2.70 7.74
C ALA A 111 -9.89 3.15 7.48
N LYS A 112 -10.84 2.21 7.48
CA LYS A 112 -12.27 2.53 7.31
C LYS A 112 -12.83 3.32 8.49
N GLU A 113 -12.44 2.96 9.71
CA GLU A 113 -12.82 3.67 10.93
C GLU A 113 -12.27 5.11 10.89
N HIS A 114 -10.96 5.28 10.64
CA HIS A 114 -10.35 6.61 10.48
C HIS A 114 -11.01 7.43 9.37
N TYR A 115 -11.34 6.80 8.24
CA TYR A 115 -12.03 7.47 7.14
C TYR A 115 -13.42 7.97 7.55
N SER A 116 -14.21 7.16 8.26
CA SER A 116 -15.55 7.56 8.72
C SER A 116 -15.52 8.72 9.72
N GLU A 117 -14.43 8.85 10.48
CA GLU A 117 -14.28 9.92 11.48
C GLU A 117 -13.78 11.23 10.87
N ASN A 118 -12.95 11.17 9.82
CA ASN A 118 -12.20 12.32 9.31
C ASN A 118 -12.60 12.79 7.91
N TYR A 119 -13.26 11.96 7.12
CA TYR A 119 -13.49 12.22 5.68
C TYR A 119 -14.95 12.10 5.22
N THR A 120 -15.89 11.72 6.09
CA THR A 120 -17.32 11.55 5.73
C THR A 120 -18.26 12.61 6.33
N ASN A 121 -17.78 13.84 6.52
CA ASN A 121 -18.64 14.99 6.86
C ASN A 121 -19.23 15.64 5.61
#